data_AF-A0A8C7IDW8-F1
#
_entry.id   AF-A0A8C7IDW8-F1
#
_cell.length_a   1.000
_cell.length_b   1.000
_cell.length_c   1.000
_cell.angle_alpha   90.00
_cell.angle_beta   90.00
_cell.angle_gamma   90.00
#
_symmetry.space_group_name_H-M   'P 1'
#
loop_
_entity.id
_entity.type
_entity.pdbx_description
1 polymer ?
#
loop_
_entity_poly.entity_id
_entity_poly.type
_entity_poly.pdbx_seq_one_letter_code
_entity_poly.pdbx_strand_id
1 'polypeptide(L)'
;MSSPSRKTQKPDTVRIITRDLIRDLKIPSKDPSGLSVFLHPTEIERITTASRVSTKEELEATLDAQRREREAAMDAAEDRKAHICQADLSCQKNQDLSDLEAEAKERAQYLLERANAMRMEQEDEVKKLNELILDAHCHAVRDAQILERQQILAELQDEERRLDAMMEVDHRRALEALEQIDELRKHQRIQGNQLIINQIEERLEDRMLQNEMKGHEGQQMLERMQMEELEALVRKKEEQQRLQEILRINEDRLLAKERKKEDYEHLHNRDKEGDRLDEEARHCHIDEIKEKQLRELKAAGPPEKYCNKVERRVHALPALAH
;
A
#
# COMPACT_ATOMS: atom_id res chain seq x y z
N MET A 1 29.26 131.94 -62.37
CA MET A 1 30.59 131.61 -62.93
C MET A 1 30.54 131.82 -64.44
N SER A 2 31.46 132.63 -64.95
CA SER A 2 31.87 132.87 -66.34
C SER A 2 30.92 133.57 -67.34
N SER A 3 31.26 134.81 -67.67
CA SER A 3 30.89 135.50 -68.92
C SER A 3 31.94 135.21 -70.01
N PRO A 4 31.57 135.11 -71.31
CA PRO A 4 32.54 135.18 -72.40
C PRO A 4 32.49 136.52 -73.14
N SER A 5 33.67 136.88 -73.65
CA SER A 5 34.11 138.18 -74.14
C SER A 5 33.67 138.52 -75.57
N ARG A 6 33.54 139.84 -75.83
CA ARG A 6 33.41 140.45 -77.16
C ARG A 6 34.66 140.18 -78.01
N LYS A 7 34.47 139.69 -79.24
CA LYS A 7 35.45 139.78 -80.33
C LYS A 7 35.04 140.89 -81.29
N THR A 8 35.96 141.81 -81.57
CA THR A 8 35.84 142.92 -82.53
C THR A 8 36.04 142.39 -83.96
N GLN A 9 35.04 142.54 -84.82
CA GLN A 9 35.15 142.28 -86.27
C GLN A 9 35.27 143.61 -87.05
N LYS A 10 36.10 143.60 -88.10
CA LYS A 10 36.39 144.74 -89.00
C LYS A 10 35.17 145.04 -89.89
N PRO A 11 34.92 146.31 -90.28
CA PRO A 11 33.71 146.72 -91.00
C PRO A 11 33.75 146.34 -92.49
N ASP A 12 32.69 145.68 -92.97
CA ASP A 12 32.47 145.37 -94.39
C ASP A 12 32.07 146.63 -95.17
N THR A 13 32.68 146.83 -96.35
CA THR A 13 32.46 148.00 -97.21
C THR A 13 31.90 147.51 -98.55
N VAL A 14 30.77 148.07 -99.00
CA VAL A 14 30.19 147.73 -100.31
C VAL A 14 30.50 148.84 -101.31
N ARG A 15 31.10 148.43 -102.41
CA ARG A 15 31.46 149.29 -103.54
C ARG A 15 30.27 149.48 -104.46
N ILE A 16 29.83 150.72 -104.63
CA ILE A 16 28.79 151.06 -105.60
C ILE A 16 29.46 151.79 -106.77
N ILE A 17 29.29 151.25 -107.97
CA ILE A 17 29.85 151.77 -109.22
C ILE A 17 28.73 152.47 -110.00
N THR A 18 28.86 153.78 -110.22
CA THR A 18 28.04 154.56 -111.17
C THR A 18 28.95 155.26 -112.19
N ARG A 19 28.40 155.66 -113.36
CA ARG A 19 29.16 155.91 -114.60
C ARG A 19 30.38 156.84 -114.52
N ASP A 20 30.43 157.82 -113.63
CA ASP A 20 31.64 158.67 -113.48
C ASP A 20 32.19 158.76 -112.04
N LEU A 21 31.62 158.02 -111.08
CA LEU A 21 32.15 157.95 -109.70
C LEU A 21 31.87 156.59 -109.07
N ILE A 22 32.95 155.95 -108.61
CA ILE A 22 32.95 154.76 -107.75
C ILE A 22 33.10 155.24 -106.31
N ARG A 23 32.13 154.90 -105.44
CA ARG A 23 32.13 155.29 -104.01
C ARG A 23 32.07 154.05 -103.14
N ASP A 24 32.92 154.03 -102.12
CA ASP A 24 33.01 152.95 -101.13
C ASP A 24 32.16 153.35 -99.91
N LEU A 25 30.99 152.71 -99.73
CA LEU A 25 30.06 152.96 -98.61
C LEU A 25 30.28 151.92 -97.50
N LYS A 26 30.56 152.41 -96.28
CA LYS A 26 30.67 151.59 -95.06
C LYS A 26 29.28 151.18 -94.57
N ILE A 27 28.98 149.88 -94.52
CA ILE A 27 27.71 149.35 -94.01
C ILE A 27 27.83 149.18 -92.48
N PRO A 28 26.93 149.77 -91.67
CA PRO A 28 26.82 149.44 -90.26
C PRO A 28 26.39 147.97 -90.09
N SER A 29 27.25 147.11 -89.55
CA SER A 29 26.89 145.70 -89.29
C SER A 29 26.12 145.56 -87.97
N LYS A 30 24.94 144.93 -88.07
CA LYS A 30 24.07 144.37 -87.02
C LYS A 30 23.65 145.34 -85.91
N ASP A 31 22.40 145.78 -86.06
CA ASP A 31 21.52 146.46 -85.09
C ASP A 31 22.17 147.57 -84.24
N PRO A 32 21.77 148.83 -84.44
CA PRO A 32 22.38 149.99 -83.79
C PRO A 32 22.19 150.07 -82.25
N SER A 33 21.70 149.02 -81.57
CA SER A 33 21.41 148.97 -80.13
C SER A 33 21.97 147.77 -79.34
N GLY A 34 22.47 146.70 -79.98
CA GLY A 34 23.21 145.62 -79.31
C GLY A 34 22.48 144.77 -78.24
N LEU A 35 21.14 144.71 -78.25
CA LEU A 35 20.32 144.03 -77.22
C LEU A 35 19.30 143.04 -77.82
N SER A 36 19.71 142.05 -78.62
CA SER A 36 18.82 140.96 -79.07
C SER A 36 19.34 139.57 -78.66
N VAL A 37 18.51 138.80 -77.96
CA VAL A 37 18.79 137.45 -77.40
C VAL A 37 17.80 136.44 -78.01
N PHE A 38 18.29 135.28 -78.49
CA PHE A 38 17.46 134.19 -79.02
C PHE A 38 17.06 133.20 -77.91
N LEU A 39 15.76 132.94 -77.72
CA LEU A 39 15.22 132.05 -76.68
C LEU A 39 14.60 130.77 -77.28
N HIS A 40 14.79 129.61 -76.64
CA HIS A 40 14.27 128.30 -77.06
C HIS A 40 12.79 128.11 -76.65
N PRO A 41 11.90 127.45 -77.43
CA PRO A 41 10.45 127.40 -77.16
C PRO A 41 10.05 126.88 -75.77
N THR A 42 10.71 125.86 -75.22
CA THR A 42 10.47 125.40 -73.82
C THR A 42 10.90 126.42 -72.77
N GLU A 43 11.92 127.22 -73.07
CA GLU A 43 12.35 128.35 -72.25
C GLU A 43 11.38 129.52 -72.40
N ILE A 44 10.83 129.76 -73.60
CA ILE A 44 9.75 130.71 -73.83
C ILE A 44 8.51 130.28 -73.05
N GLU A 45 8.14 128.99 -73.04
CA GLU A 45 7.01 128.46 -72.25
C GLU A 45 7.26 128.53 -70.75
N ARG A 46 8.46 128.14 -70.27
CA ARG A 46 8.84 128.33 -68.86
C ARG A 46 8.86 129.80 -68.46
N ILE A 47 9.41 130.69 -69.30
CA ILE A 47 9.45 132.13 -69.03
C ILE A 47 8.04 132.69 -69.09
N THR A 48 7.20 132.34 -70.06
CA THR A 48 5.80 132.83 -70.13
C THR A 48 4.92 132.29 -69.00
N THR A 49 5.12 131.05 -68.56
CA THR A 49 4.42 130.48 -67.39
C THR A 49 4.94 131.02 -66.06
N ALA A 50 6.25 131.29 -65.93
CA ALA A 50 6.85 131.89 -64.74
C ALA A 50 6.70 133.42 -64.68
N SER A 51 6.60 134.10 -65.83
CA SER A 51 6.36 135.54 -65.94
C SER A 51 4.87 135.88 -65.92
N ARG A 52 3.99 134.90 -66.16
CA ARG A 52 2.56 135.04 -65.87
C ARG A 52 2.44 135.22 -64.36
N VAL A 53 2.15 136.45 -63.94
CA VAL A 53 1.87 136.77 -62.55
C VAL A 53 0.61 136.02 -62.17
N SER A 54 0.78 134.92 -61.44
CA SER A 54 -0.35 134.15 -60.91
C SER A 54 -1.24 135.09 -60.14
N THR A 55 -2.53 135.07 -60.47
CA THR A 55 -3.51 135.81 -59.68
C THR A 55 -3.50 135.26 -58.25
N LYS A 56 -3.88 136.09 -57.27
CA LYS A 56 -3.91 135.66 -55.86
C LYS A 56 -4.71 134.36 -55.69
N GLU A 57 -5.79 134.24 -56.45
CA GLU A 57 -6.69 133.08 -56.49
C GLU A 57 -6.00 131.80 -57.02
N GLU A 58 -5.16 131.87 -58.06
CA GLU A 58 -4.45 130.71 -58.60
C GLU A 58 -3.34 130.21 -57.65
N LEU A 59 -2.64 131.11 -56.98
CA LEU A 59 -1.65 130.78 -55.94
C LEU A 59 -2.32 130.11 -54.74
N GLU A 60 -3.42 130.69 -54.26
CA GLU A 60 -4.24 130.12 -53.18
C GLU A 60 -4.78 128.74 -53.57
N ALA A 61 -5.29 128.57 -54.79
CA ALA A 61 -5.77 127.28 -55.28
C ALA A 61 -4.68 126.19 -55.34
N THR A 62 -3.46 126.53 -55.75
CA THR A 62 -2.34 125.55 -55.78
C THR A 62 -1.86 125.17 -54.38
N LEU A 63 -1.80 126.13 -53.45
CA LEU A 63 -1.46 125.86 -52.06
C LEU A 63 -2.55 125.02 -51.37
N ASP A 64 -3.82 125.31 -51.65
CA ASP A 64 -4.95 124.53 -51.14
C ASP A 64 -4.98 123.12 -51.74
N ALA A 65 -4.63 122.96 -53.02
CA ALA A 65 -4.50 121.64 -53.64
C ALA A 65 -3.36 120.83 -53.01
N GLN A 66 -2.19 121.43 -52.78
CA GLN A 66 -1.07 120.77 -52.08
C GLN A 66 -1.39 120.45 -50.61
N ARG A 67 -2.15 121.31 -49.94
CA ARG A 67 -2.65 121.05 -48.57
C ARG A 67 -3.61 119.86 -48.57
N ARG A 68 -4.60 119.85 -49.46
CA ARG A 68 -5.56 118.73 -49.61
C ARG A 68 -4.88 117.41 -49.96
N GLU A 69 -3.85 117.43 -50.82
CA GLU A 69 -3.09 116.22 -51.16
C GLU A 69 -2.29 115.69 -49.96
N ARG A 70 -1.69 116.60 -49.16
CA ARG A 70 -1.01 116.24 -47.91
C ARG A 70 -1.98 115.74 -46.84
N GLU A 71 -3.12 116.40 -46.67
CA GLU A 71 -4.19 115.98 -45.75
C GLU A 71 -4.72 114.60 -46.16
N ALA A 72 -5.06 114.38 -47.44
CA ALA A 72 -5.50 113.08 -47.92
C ALA A 72 -4.42 111.98 -47.77
N ALA A 73 -3.13 112.32 -47.93
CA ALA A 73 -2.04 111.38 -47.69
C ALA A 73 -1.87 111.05 -46.20
N MET A 74 -2.09 112.02 -45.31
CA MET A 74 -2.11 111.84 -43.86
C MET A 74 -3.30 111.00 -43.44
N ASP A 75 -4.51 111.33 -43.89
CA ASP A 75 -5.74 110.58 -43.61
C ASP A 75 -5.60 109.11 -44.08
N ALA A 76 -5.09 108.89 -45.30
CA ALA A 76 -4.85 107.53 -45.79
C ALA A 76 -3.77 106.78 -44.99
N ALA A 77 -2.80 107.48 -44.38
CA ALA A 77 -1.81 106.87 -43.49
C ALA A 77 -2.40 106.56 -42.11
N GLU A 78 -3.28 107.43 -41.59
CA GLU A 78 -4.02 107.22 -40.36
C GLU A 78 -5.00 106.05 -40.49
N ASP A 79 -5.72 105.92 -41.60
CA ASP A 79 -6.59 104.78 -41.89
C ASP A 79 -5.83 103.46 -41.95
N ARG A 80 -4.65 103.44 -42.61
CA ARG A 80 -3.77 102.26 -42.62
C ARG A 80 -3.28 101.91 -41.22
N LYS A 81 -2.91 102.91 -40.42
CA LYS A 81 -2.47 102.72 -39.04
C LYS A 81 -3.62 102.20 -38.17
N ALA A 82 -4.82 102.74 -38.33
CA ALA A 82 -6.02 102.28 -37.63
C ALA A 82 -6.36 100.83 -37.99
N HIS A 83 -6.30 100.46 -39.27
CA HIS A 83 -6.54 99.09 -39.72
C HIS A 83 -5.48 98.12 -39.17
N ILE A 84 -4.19 98.50 -39.13
CA ILE A 84 -3.13 97.69 -38.52
C ILE A 84 -3.37 97.53 -37.02
N CYS A 85 -3.66 98.63 -36.31
CA CYS A 85 -3.96 98.56 -34.88
C CYS A 85 -5.20 97.69 -34.58
N GLN A 86 -6.23 97.74 -35.41
CA GLN A 86 -7.43 96.90 -35.26
C GLN A 86 -7.12 95.43 -35.55
N ALA A 87 -6.31 95.15 -36.57
CA ALA A 87 -5.84 93.80 -36.89
C ALA A 87 -4.99 93.23 -35.75
N ASP A 88 -4.05 94.01 -35.20
CA ASP A 88 -3.21 93.60 -34.05
C ASP A 88 -4.06 93.29 -32.81
N LEU A 89 -5.07 94.12 -32.52
CA LEU A 89 -6.03 93.86 -31.43
C LEU A 89 -6.84 92.58 -31.65
N SER A 90 -7.17 92.25 -32.90
CA SER A 90 -7.87 91.00 -33.22
C SER A 90 -6.95 89.78 -33.14
N CYS A 91 -5.69 89.90 -33.57
CA CYS A 91 -4.68 88.86 -33.47
C CYS A 91 -4.37 88.52 -32.00
N GLN A 92 -4.27 89.54 -31.12
CA GLN A 92 -4.06 89.32 -29.69
C GLN A 92 -5.24 88.62 -29.00
N LYS A 93 -6.48 88.93 -29.41
CA LYS A 93 -7.68 88.28 -28.85
C LYS A 93 -7.87 86.85 -29.33
N ASN A 94 -7.44 86.57 -30.57
CA ASN A 94 -7.54 85.26 -31.21
C ASN A 94 -6.25 84.45 -31.06
N GLN A 95 -5.29 84.90 -30.24
CA GLN A 95 -4.08 84.17 -29.97
C GLN A 95 -4.44 82.95 -29.12
N ASP A 96 -4.11 81.76 -29.62
CA ASP A 96 -4.32 80.52 -28.89
C ASP A 96 -3.54 80.57 -27.56
N LEU A 97 -4.12 79.96 -26.54
CA LEU A 97 -3.51 79.89 -25.22
C LEU A 97 -2.18 79.15 -25.32
N SER A 98 -1.15 79.70 -24.70
CA SER A 98 0.13 79.01 -24.56
C SER A 98 -0.08 77.67 -23.85
N ASP A 99 0.69 76.64 -24.18
CA ASP A 99 0.58 75.31 -23.57
C ASP A 99 0.63 75.37 -22.02
N LEU A 100 1.43 76.30 -21.49
CA LEU A 100 1.53 76.58 -20.05
C LEU A 100 0.25 77.20 -19.47
N GLU A 101 -0.43 78.05 -20.24
CA GLU A 101 -1.70 78.67 -19.85
C GLU A 101 -2.87 77.68 -19.94
N ALA A 102 -2.85 76.80 -20.94
CA ALA A 102 -3.80 75.69 -21.07
C ALA A 102 -3.67 74.72 -19.89
N GLU A 103 -2.44 74.28 -19.58
CA GLU A 103 -2.18 73.41 -18.43
C GLU A 103 -2.54 74.10 -17.10
N ALA A 104 -2.27 75.39 -16.95
CA ALA A 104 -2.68 76.15 -15.78
C ALA A 104 -4.21 76.22 -15.64
N LYS A 105 -4.95 76.35 -16.74
CA LYS A 105 -6.42 76.32 -16.76
C LYS A 105 -6.97 74.96 -16.40
N GLU A 106 -6.43 73.88 -16.94
CA GLU A 106 -6.85 72.51 -16.59
C GLU A 106 -6.62 72.22 -15.11
N ARG A 107 -5.45 72.58 -14.58
CA ARG A 107 -5.16 72.46 -13.15
C ARG A 107 -6.13 73.28 -12.30
N ALA A 108 -6.43 74.51 -12.71
CA ALA A 108 -7.39 75.36 -12.00
C ALA A 108 -8.81 74.78 -12.04
N GLN A 109 -9.23 74.23 -13.18
CA GLN A 109 -10.52 73.55 -13.35
C GLN A 109 -10.61 72.31 -12.47
N TYR A 110 -9.60 71.44 -12.51
CA TYR A 110 -9.55 70.25 -11.65
C TYR A 110 -9.62 70.62 -10.16
N LEU A 111 -8.91 71.67 -9.74
CA LEU A 111 -8.98 72.15 -8.36
C LEU A 111 -10.38 72.67 -8.00
N LEU A 112 -11.03 73.38 -8.92
CA LEU A 112 -12.37 73.92 -8.73
C LEU A 112 -13.42 72.80 -8.69
N GLU A 113 -13.32 71.82 -9.59
CA GLU A 113 -14.17 70.62 -9.60
C GLU A 113 -13.99 69.80 -8.33
N ARG A 114 -12.74 69.57 -7.91
CA ARG A 114 -12.45 68.86 -6.67
C ARG A 114 -12.99 69.60 -5.44
N ALA A 115 -12.86 70.92 -5.40
CA ALA A 115 -13.44 71.74 -4.33
C ALA A 115 -14.98 71.67 -4.33
N ASN A 116 -15.60 71.70 -5.51
CA ASN A 116 -17.04 71.53 -5.65
C ASN A 116 -17.49 70.13 -5.23
N ALA A 117 -16.79 69.07 -5.62
CA ALA A 117 -17.08 67.70 -5.18
C ALA A 117 -17.00 67.55 -3.67
N MET A 118 -15.95 68.08 -3.03
CA MET A 118 -15.85 68.11 -1.57
C MET A 118 -17.00 68.87 -0.92
N ARG A 119 -17.48 69.96 -1.53
CA ARG A 119 -18.66 70.68 -1.02
C ARG A 119 -19.93 69.83 -1.13
N MET A 120 -20.16 69.17 -2.27
CA MET A 120 -21.30 68.29 -2.47
C MET A 120 -21.29 67.11 -1.49
N GLU A 121 -20.12 66.48 -1.26
CA GLU A 121 -19.98 65.39 -0.29
C GLU A 121 -20.30 65.81 1.15
N GLN A 122 -20.15 67.10 1.47
CA GLN A 122 -20.51 67.61 2.79
C GLN A 122 -22.02 67.78 2.98
N GLU A 123 -22.81 67.80 1.90
CA GLU A 123 -24.27 67.90 1.98
C GLU A 123 -24.85 66.65 2.66
N ASP A 124 -25.78 66.87 3.61
CA ASP A 124 -26.31 65.79 4.46
C ASP A 124 -27.05 64.72 3.67
N GLU A 125 -27.68 65.09 2.55
CA GLU A 125 -28.34 64.15 1.64
C GLU A 125 -27.33 63.19 0.99
N VAL A 126 -26.19 63.73 0.54
CA VAL A 126 -25.11 62.94 -0.06
C VAL A 126 -24.48 62.03 0.99
N LYS A 127 -24.29 62.49 2.23
CA LYS A 127 -23.82 61.64 3.34
C LYS A 127 -24.76 60.48 3.64
N LYS A 128 -26.07 60.73 3.71
CA LYS A 128 -27.10 59.68 3.90
C LYS A 128 -27.10 58.69 2.73
N LEU A 129 -26.96 59.17 1.50
CA LEU A 129 -26.85 58.28 0.34
C LEU A 129 -25.58 57.42 0.41
N ASN A 130 -24.44 57.99 0.80
CA ASN A 130 -23.20 57.25 0.99
C ASN A 130 -23.31 56.18 2.09
N GLU A 131 -24.04 56.46 3.17
CA GLU A 131 -24.37 55.47 4.22
C GLU A 131 -25.19 54.31 3.65
N LEU A 132 -26.27 54.61 2.90
CA LEU A 132 -27.10 53.58 2.26
C LEU A 132 -26.33 52.74 1.24
N ILE A 133 -25.42 53.37 0.47
CA ILE A 133 -24.55 52.67 -0.49
C ILE A 133 -23.60 51.74 0.27
N LEU A 134 -23.00 52.19 1.37
CA LEU A 134 -22.13 51.38 2.20
C LEU A 134 -22.88 50.19 2.80
N ASP A 135 -24.09 50.41 3.31
CA ASP A 135 -24.94 49.34 3.84
C ASP A 135 -25.29 48.32 2.76
N ALA A 136 -25.65 48.76 1.56
CA ALA A 136 -25.91 47.87 0.43
C ALA A 136 -24.67 47.03 0.06
N HIS A 137 -23.47 47.63 0.08
CA HIS A 137 -22.22 46.89 -0.11
C HIS A 137 -21.98 45.86 1.00
N CYS A 138 -22.18 46.24 2.27
CA CYS A 138 -22.06 45.33 3.41
C CYS A 138 -23.03 44.16 3.30
N HIS A 139 -24.28 44.42 2.91
CA HIS A 139 -25.28 43.38 2.68
C HIS A 139 -24.88 42.43 1.55
N ALA A 140 -24.43 42.96 0.40
CA ALA A 140 -23.98 42.13 -0.72
C ALA A 140 -22.81 41.21 -0.33
N VAL A 141 -21.84 41.73 0.41
CA VAL A 141 -20.71 40.92 0.93
C VAL A 141 -21.20 39.87 1.92
N ARG A 142 -22.12 40.23 2.82
CA ARG A 142 -22.67 39.30 3.81
C ARG A 142 -23.46 38.18 3.15
N ASP A 143 -24.25 38.49 2.13
CA ASP A 143 -25.03 37.49 1.39
C ASP A 143 -24.10 36.52 0.66
N ALA A 144 -23.03 37.03 0.03
CA ALA A 144 -22.00 36.19 -0.58
C ALA A 144 -21.34 35.27 0.46
N GLN A 145 -20.95 35.79 1.62
CA GLN A 145 -20.37 35.00 2.72
C GLN A 145 -21.32 33.94 3.27
N ILE A 146 -22.62 34.23 3.35
CA ILE A 146 -23.63 33.27 3.79
C ILE A 146 -23.74 32.12 2.77
N LEU A 147 -23.76 32.44 1.48
CA LEU A 147 -23.80 31.43 0.41
C LEU A 147 -22.52 30.58 0.41
N GLU A 148 -21.35 31.19 0.52
CA GLU A 148 -20.07 30.48 0.65
C GLU A 148 -20.08 29.53 1.85
N ARG A 149 -20.53 30.01 3.02
CA ARG A 149 -20.63 29.16 4.21
C ARG A 149 -21.58 27.98 3.99
N GLN A 150 -22.71 28.19 3.33
CA GLN A 150 -23.65 27.11 3.02
C GLN A 150 -23.02 26.08 2.06
N GLN A 151 -22.29 26.53 1.05
CA GLN A 151 -21.57 25.66 0.13
C GLN A 151 -20.51 24.83 0.85
N ILE A 152 -19.67 25.47 1.68
CA ILE A 152 -18.64 24.78 2.47
C ILE A 152 -19.27 23.72 3.39
N LEU A 153 -20.40 24.03 4.04
CA LEU A 153 -21.09 23.07 4.89
C LEU A 153 -21.65 21.88 4.10
N ALA A 154 -22.17 22.11 2.90
CA ALA A 154 -22.66 21.04 2.04
C ALA A 154 -21.50 20.12 1.58
N GLU A 155 -20.39 20.71 1.13
CA GLU A 155 -19.19 19.98 0.74
C GLU A 155 -18.60 19.15 1.89
N LEU A 156 -18.54 19.73 3.10
CA LEU A 156 -18.11 19.01 4.31
C LEU A 156 -19.01 17.81 4.61
N GLN A 157 -20.34 17.97 4.53
CA GLN A 157 -21.27 16.88 4.75
C GLN A 157 -21.13 15.76 3.72
N ASP A 158 -20.87 16.11 2.46
CA ASP A 158 -20.68 15.10 1.41
C ASP A 158 -19.36 14.34 1.58
N GLU A 159 -18.28 15.00 2.00
CA GLU A 159 -17.02 14.33 2.34
C GLU A 159 -17.15 13.47 3.62
N GLU A 160 -17.87 13.93 4.64
CA GLU A 160 -18.19 13.11 5.83
C GLU A 160 -18.93 11.82 5.42
N ARG A 161 -19.98 11.92 4.58
CA ARG A 161 -20.71 10.75 4.07
C ARG A 161 -19.82 9.80 3.28
N ARG A 162 -18.90 10.34 2.48
CA ARG A 162 -17.94 9.55 1.71
C ARG A 162 -16.96 8.80 2.62
N LEU A 163 -16.45 9.45 3.66
CA LEU A 163 -15.57 8.84 4.65
C LEU A 163 -16.30 7.76 5.46
N ASP A 164 -17.52 8.03 5.90
CA ASP A 164 -18.36 7.05 6.61
C ASP A 164 -18.59 5.80 5.76
N ALA A 165 -18.91 5.97 4.47
CA ALA A 165 -19.06 4.84 3.55
C ALA A 165 -17.77 4.03 3.40
N MET A 166 -16.61 4.69 3.35
CA MET A 166 -15.30 4.01 3.29
C MET A 166 -15.01 3.24 4.60
N MET A 167 -15.29 3.86 5.74
CA MET A 167 -15.11 3.23 7.05
C MET A 167 -16.06 2.04 7.24
N GLU A 168 -17.30 2.11 6.75
CA GLU A 168 -18.21 0.96 6.78
C GLU A 168 -17.69 -0.21 5.95
N VAL A 169 -17.12 0.06 4.77
CA VAL A 169 -16.53 -0.98 3.93
C VAL A 169 -15.35 -1.64 4.63
N ASP A 170 -14.46 -0.86 5.23
CA ASP A 170 -13.33 -1.41 5.96
C ASP A 170 -13.77 -2.15 7.24
N HIS A 171 -14.81 -1.66 7.91
CA HIS A 171 -15.43 -2.36 9.02
C HIS A 171 -15.99 -3.72 8.61
N ARG A 172 -16.74 -3.79 7.49
CA ARG A 172 -17.26 -5.05 6.94
C ARG A 172 -16.13 -6.02 6.58
N ARG A 173 -15.08 -5.54 5.90
CA ARG A 173 -13.89 -6.36 5.58
C ARG A 173 -13.22 -6.91 6.83
N ALA A 174 -13.10 -6.10 7.88
CA ALA A 174 -12.53 -6.55 9.15
C ALA A 174 -13.39 -7.62 9.83
N LEU A 175 -14.72 -7.48 9.80
CA LEU A 175 -15.64 -8.50 10.30
C LEU A 175 -15.54 -9.80 9.47
N GLU A 176 -15.56 -9.71 8.15
CA GLU A 176 -15.39 -10.86 7.25
C GLU A 176 -14.06 -11.60 7.53
N ALA A 177 -12.97 -10.86 7.77
CA ALA A 177 -11.68 -11.46 8.12
C ALA A 177 -11.72 -12.18 9.48
N LEU A 178 -12.39 -11.60 10.48
CA LEU A 178 -12.59 -12.24 11.78
C LEU A 178 -13.45 -13.51 11.66
N GLU A 179 -14.52 -13.47 10.87
CA GLU A 179 -15.37 -14.62 10.59
C GLU A 179 -14.56 -15.76 9.94
N GLN A 180 -13.74 -15.45 8.94
CA GLN A 180 -12.85 -16.44 8.30
C GLN A 180 -11.87 -17.07 9.30
N ILE A 181 -11.28 -16.28 10.21
CA ILE A 181 -10.40 -16.80 11.26
C ILE A 181 -11.16 -17.76 12.18
N ASP A 182 -12.38 -17.41 12.57
CA ASP A 182 -13.20 -18.25 13.44
C ASP A 182 -13.68 -19.52 12.74
N GLU A 183 -13.99 -19.48 11.45
CA GLU A 183 -14.27 -20.67 10.64
C GLU A 183 -13.06 -21.60 10.58
N LEU A 184 -11.86 -21.07 10.30
CA LEU A 184 -10.63 -21.85 10.31
C LEU A 184 -10.39 -22.51 11.67
N ARG A 185 -10.61 -21.77 12.77
CA ARG A 185 -10.50 -22.32 14.13
C ARG A 185 -11.54 -23.41 14.39
N LYS A 186 -12.78 -23.25 13.92
CA LYS A 186 -13.82 -24.29 14.01
C LYS A 186 -13.41 -25.54 13.24
N HIS A 187 -12.92 -25.39 12.02
CA HIS A 187 -12.42 -26.51 11.21
C HIS A 187 -11.27 -27.24 11.89
N GLN A 188 -10.29 -26.51 12.43
CA GLN A 188 -9.18 -27.10 13.19
C GLN A 188 -9.67 -27.88 14.42
N ARG A 189 -10.68 -27.38 15.14
CA ARG A 189 -11.30 -28.10 16.27
C ARG A 189 -11.99 -29.38 15.81
N ILE A 190 -12.74 -29.34 14.71
CA ILE A 190 -13.42 -30.52 14.17
C ILE A 190 -12.39 -31.57 13.73
N GLN A 191 -11.35 -31.15 13.00
CA GLN A 191 -10.26 -32.05 12.58
C GLN A 191 -9.55 -32.67 13.79
N GLY A 192 -9.20 -31.87 14.80
CA GLY A 192 -8.61 -32.35 16.04
C GLY A 192 -9.50 -33.37 16.76
N ASN A 193 -10.80 -33.11 16.83
CA ASN A 193 -11.77 -34.05 17.42
C ASN A 193 -11.87 -35.35 16.63
N GLN A 194 -11.90 -35.28 15.30
CA GLN A 194 -11.92 -36.48 14.44
C GLN A 194 -10.68 -37.34 14.67
N LEU A 195 -9.50 -36.74 14.75
CA LEU A 195 -8.27 -37.47 15.05
C LEU A 195 -8.34 -38.18 16.41
N ILE A 196 -8.90 -37.53 17.44
CA ILE A 196 -9.07 -38.14 18.76
C ILE A 196 -10.06 -39.31 18.70
N ILE A 197 -11.18 -39.16 17.97
CA ILE A 197 -12.15 -40.24 17.78
C ILE A 197 -11.49 -41.43 17.10
N ASN A 198 -10.77 -41.22 15.99
CA ASN A 198 -10.06 -42.28 15.29
C ASN A 198 -9.03 -42.97 16.21
N GLN A 199 -8.29 -42.22 17.03
CA GLN A 199 -7.35 -42.80 18.01
C GLN A 199 -8.06 -43.64 19.08
N ILE A 200 -9.28 -43.25 19.49
CA ILE A 200 -10.08 -44.04 20.43
C ILE A 200 -10.55 -45.32 19.75
N GLU A 201 -11.02 -45.25 18.51
CA GLU A 201 -11.45 -46.41 17.71
C GLU A 201 -10.29 -47.41 17.53
N GLU A 202 -9.11 -46.96 17.07
CA GLU A 202 -7.91 -47.80 16.93
C GLU A 202 -7.55 -48.50 18.26
N ARG A 203 -7.56 -47.76 19.38
CA ARG A 203 -7.27 -48.36 20.70
C ARG A 203 -8.33 -49.35 21.16
N LEU A 204 -9.59 -49.16 20.76
CA LEU A 204 -10.66 -50.11 21.05
C LEU A 204 -10.46 -51.38 20.22
N GLU A 205 -10.16 -51.25 18.93
CA GLU A 205 -9.84 -52.38 18.04
C GLU A 205 -8.64 -53.18 18.56
N ASP A 206 -7.54 -52.51 18.93
CA ASP A 206 -6.38 -53.17 19.53
C ASP A 206 -6.73 -53.94 20.81
N ARG A 207 -7.59 -53.36 21.65
CA ARG A 207 -8.05 -54.02 22.88
C ARG A 207 -8.90 -55.24 22.56
N MET A 208 -9.77 -55.15 21.54
CA MET A 208 -10.58 -56.28 21.09
C MET A 208 -9.68 -57.42 20.58
N LEU A 209 -8.71 -57.11 19.73
CA LEU A 209 -7.74 -58.09 19.23
C LEU A 209 -6.93 -58.72 20.37
N GLN A 210 -6.45 -57.94 21.33
CA GLN A 210 -5.74 -58.47 22.50
C GLN A 210 -6.61 -59.40 23.35
N ASN A 211 -7.89 -59.09 23.51
CA ASN A 211 -8.83 -59.93 24.24
C ASN A 211 -9.10 -61.24 23.49
N GLU A 212 -9.25 -61.20 22.17
CA GLU A 212 -9.40 -62.38 21.33
C GLU A 212 -8.16 -63.28 21.42
N MET A 213 -6.95 -62.71 21.32
CA MET A 213 -5.69 -63.43 21.48
C MET A 213 -5.59 -64.11 22.85
N LYS A 214 -5.88 -63.38 23.95
CA LYS A 214 -5.93 -63.97 25.30
C LYS A 214 -7.00 -65.05 25.43
N GLY A 215 -8.14 -64.89 24.75
CA GLY A 215 -9.19 -65.89 24.69
C GLY A 215 -8.72 -67.18 24.02
N HIS A 216 -8.03 -67.07 22.89
CA HIS A 216 -7.43 -68.21 22.19
C HIS A 216 -6.32 -68.87 23.01
N GLU A 217 -5.42 -68.11 23.62
CA GLU A 217 -4.40 -68.63 24.53
C GLU A 217 -5.04 -69.38 25.71
N GLY A 218 -6.08 -68.81 26.32
CA GLY A 218 -6.84 -69.43 27.40
C GLY A 218 -7.52 -70.74 26.98
N GLN A 219 -8.11 -70.78 25.77
CA GLN A 219 -8.68 -72.00 25.19
C GLN A 219 -7.61 -73.08 24.96
N GLN A 220 -6.48 -72.71 24.35
CA GLN A 220 -5.37 -73.65 24.12
C GLN A 220 -4.80 -74.20 25.43
N MET A 221 -4.69 -73.36 26.46
CA MET A 221 -4.28 -73.82 27.79
C MET A 221 -5.29 -74.79 28.39
N LEU A 222 -6.59 -74.52 28.27
CA LEU A 222 -7.63 -75.43 28.74
C LEU A 222 -7.58 -76.77 28.01
N GLU A 223 -7.40 -76.77 26.68
CA GLU A 223 -7.24 -77.99 25.88
C GLU A 223 -6.01 -78.79 26.31
N ARG A 224 -4.87 -78.12 26.58
CA ARG A 224 -3.66 -78.77 27.11
C ARG A 224 -3.93 -79.41 28.46
N MET A 225 -4.57 -78.69 29.38
CA MET A 225 -4.94 -79.24 30.69
C MET A 225 -5.86 -80.45 30.55
N GLN A 226 -6.85 -80.41 29.66
CA GLN A 226 -7.74 -81.55 29.38
C GLN A 226 -6.97 -82.75 28.81
N MET A 227 -6.03 -82.53 27.90
CA MET A 227 -5.18 -83.60 27.37
C MET A 227 -4.28 -84.19 28.45
N GLU A 228 -3.65 -83.37 29.29
CA GLU A 228 -2.85 -83.81 30.43
C GLU A 228 -3.69 -84.59 31.45
N GLU A 229 -4.92 -84.15 31.73
CA GLU A 229 -5.88 -84.86 32.58
C GLU A 229 -6.26 -86.23 31.99
N LEU A 230 -6.52 -86.29 30.68
CA LEU A 230 -6.77 -87.55 29.97
C LEU A 230 -5.57 -88.49 30.03
N GLU A 231 -4.35 -87.99 29.80
CA GLU A 231 -3.13 -88.76 29.93
C GLU A 231 -2.92 -89.26 31.36
N ALA A 232 -3.19 -88.43 32.38
CA ALA A 232 -3.11 -88.82 33.78
C ALA A 232 -4.15 -89.90 34.12
N LEU A 233 -5.36 -89.83 33.56
CA LEU A 233 -6.37 -90.88 33.69
C LEU A 233 -5.93 -92.19 33.02
N VAL A 234 -5.30 -92.13 31.84
CA VAL A 234 -4.73 -93.30 31.17
C VAL A 234 -3.61 -93.91 32.02
N ARG A 235 -2.65 -93.11 32.50
CA ARG A 235 -1.58 -93.59 33.39
C ARG A 235 -2.14 -94.25 34.65
N LYS A 236 -3.16 -93.64 35.28
CA LYS A 236 -3.83 -94.24 36.44
C LYS A 236 -4.50 -95.58 36.10
N LYS A 237 -5.11 -95.71 34.92
CA LYS A 237 -5.68 -97.00 34.47
C LYS A 237 -4.59 -98.04 34.23
N GLU A 238 -3.48 -97.66 33.59
CA GLU A 238 -2.33 -98.55 33.40
C GLU A 238 -1.72 -98.99 34.73
N GLU A 239 -1.55 -98.07 35.68
CA GLU A 239 -1.10 -98.38 37.04
C GLU A 239 -2.07 -99.33 37.76
N GLN A 240 -3.38 -99.10 37.65
CA GLN A 240 -4.40 -100.01 38.19
C GLN A 240 -4.32 -101.40 37.54
N GLN A 241 -4.13 -101.49 36.23
CA GLN A 241 -3.95 -102.76 35.53
C GLN A 241 -2.67 -103.48 35.97
N ARG A 242 -1.55 -102.76 36.10
CA ARG A 242 -0.28 -103.30 36.63
C ARG A 242 -0.45 -103.81 38.06
N LEU A 243 -1.17 -103.08 38.92
CA LEU A 243 -1.48 -103.52 40.28
C LEU A 243 -2.35 -104.79 40.27
N GLN A 244 -3.37 -104.86 39.40
CA GLN A 244 -4.17 -106.07 39.23
C GLN A 244 -3.34 -107.26 38.73
N GLU A 245 -2.40 -107.03 37.81
CA GLU A 245 -1.48 -108.05 37.32
C GLU A 245 -0.54 -108.55 38.44
N ILE A 246 0.01 -107.64 39.25
CA ILE A 246 0.80 -107.99 40.44
C ILE A 246 -0.03 -108.79 41.45
N LEU A 247 -1.29 -108.42 41.66
CA LEU A 247 -2.21 -109.17 42.54
C LEU A 247 -2.42 -110.60 42.01
N ARG A 248 -2.70 -110.76 40.71
CA ARG A 248 -2.81 -112.10 40.08
C ARG A 248 -1.54 -112.92 40.22
N ILE A 249 -0.37 -112.34 39.95
CA ILE A 249 0.92 -113.02 40.12
C ILE A 249 1.15 -113.41 41.59
N ASN A 250 0.73 -112.58 42.54
CA ASN A 250 0.83 -112.89 43.96
C ASN A 250 -0.13 -114.00 44.39
N GLU A 251 -1.35 -114.03 43.85
CA GLU A 251 -2.31 -115.14 44.04
C GLU A 251 -1.74 -116.44 43.47
N ASP A 252 -1.22 -116.42 42.25
CA ASP A 252 -0.54 -117.57 41.63
C ASP A 252 0.68 -118.02 42.45
N ARG A 253 1.43 -117.08 43.02
CA ARG A 253 2.57 -117.37 43.90
C ARG A 253 2.13 -117.97 45.24
N LEU A 254 0.99 -117.55 45.78
CA LEU A 254 0.39 -118.14 46.98
C LEU A 254 -0.06 -119.57 46.70
N LEU A 255 -0.81 -119.79 45.61
CA LEU A 255 -1.23 -121.12 45.17
C LEU A 255 -0.02 -122.04 44.93
N ALA A 256 1.04 -121.54 44.31
CA ALA A 256 2.28 -122.31 44.12
C ALA A 256 3.00 -122.62 45.45
N LYS A 257 2.91 -121.74 46.46
CA LYS A 257 3.41 -122.03 47.81
C LYS A 257 2.55 -123.09 48.51
N GLU A 258 1.24 -123.05 48.34
CA GLU A 258 0.32 -124.05 48.89
C GLU A 258 0.57 -125.42 48.27
N ARG A 259 0.65 -125.52 46.94
CA ARG A 259 1.05 -126.77 46.26
C ARG A 259 2.40 -127.29 46.73
N LYS A 260 3.40 -126.41 46.90
CA LYS A 260 4.69 -126.82 47.47
C LYS A 260 4.54 -127.34 48.90
N LYS A 261 3.70 -126.73 49.75
CA LYS A 261 3.41 -127.24 51.09
C LYS A 261 2.74 -128.61 51.03
N GLU A 262 1.76 -128.80 50.16
CA GLU A 262 1.10 -130.10 49.93
C GLU A 262 2.13 -131.15 49.45
N ASP A 263 3.02 -130.79 48.53
CA ASP A 263 4.12 -131.67 48.07
C ASP A 263 5.08 -132.00 49.21
N TYR A 264 5.44 -131.03 50.06
CA TYR A 264 6.27 -131.25 51.26
C TYR A 264 5.55 -132.14 52.29
N GLU A 265 4.26 -131.97 52.49
CA GLU A 265 3.44 -132.83 53.37
C GLU A 265 3.33 -134.25 52.79
N HIS A 266 3.16 -134.39 51.48
CA HIS A 266 3.19 -135.69 50.80
C HIS A 266 4.54 -136.39 50.91
N LEU A 267 5.65 -135.67 50.71
CA LEU A 267 7.00 -136.21 50.92
C LEU A 267 7.22 -136.61 52.38
N HIS A 268 6.83 -135.76 53.33
CA HIS A 268 6.95 -136.05 54.76
C HIS A 268 6.12 -137.27 55.19
N ASN A 269 4.93 -137.45 54.63
CA ASN A 269 4.11 -138.64 54.87
C ASN A 269 4.74 -139.90 54.26
N ARG A 270 5.35 -139.79 53.08
CA ARG A 270 6.09 -140.88 52.44
C ARG A 270 7.33 -141.30 53.25
N ASP A 271 8.06 -140.33 53.81
CA ASP A 271 9.21 -140.59 54.68
C ASP A 271 8.75 -141.28 55.99
N LYS A 272 7.63 -140.86 56.59
CA LYS A 272 7.01 -141.55 57.73
C LYS A 272 6.56 -142.99 57.44
N GLU A 273 6.15 -143.28 56.20
CA GLU A 273 5.85 -144.66 55.78
C GLU A 273 7.12 -145.48 55.58
N GLY A 274 8.22 -144.86 55.14
CA GLY A 274 9.56 -145.47 55.10
C GLY A 274 10.08 -145.86 56.48
N ASP A 275 9.96 -144.97 57.46
CA ASP A 275 10.47 -145.21 58.82
C ASP A 275 9.75 -146.37 59.54
N ARG A 276 8.44 -146.57 59.30
CA ARG A 276 7.68 -147.71 59.88
C ARG A 276 8.14 -149.06 59.35
N LEU A 277 8.47 -149.14 58.06
CA LEU A 277 8.94 -150.38 57.43
C LEU A 277 10.34 -150.76 57.92
N ASP A 278 11.19 -149.78 58.23
CA ASP A 278 12.53 -150.00 58.78
C ASP A 278 12.50 -150.42 60.27
N GLU A 279 11.53 -149.96 61.06
CA GLU A 279 11.34 -150.41 62.45
C GLU A 279 10.82 -151.86 62.54
N GLU A 280 9.88 -152.23 61.66
CA GLU A 280 9.36 -153.60 61.57
C GLU A 280 10.46 -154.62 61.21
N ALA A 281 11.37 -154.26 60.31
CA ALA A 281 12.51 -155.10 59.92
C ALA A 281 13.53 -155.31 61.06
N ARG A 282 13.72 -154.31 61.93
CA ARG A 282 14.64 -154.39 63.09
C ARG A 282 14.13 -155.34 64.17
N HIS A 283 12.81 -155.39 64.38
CA HIS A 283 12.20 -156.28 65.38
C HIS A 283 12.34 -157.77 65.00
N CYS A 284 12.13 -158.13 63.72
CA CYS A 284 12.31 -159.52 63.27
C CYS A 284 13.77 -160.00 63.39
N HIS A 285 14.76 -159.14 63.13
CA HIS A 285 16.16 -159.53 63.21
C HIS A 285 16.65 -159.79 64.65
N ILE A 286 16.13 -159.04 65.63
CA ILE A 286 16.50 -159.19 67.04
C ILE A 286 15.95 -160.50 67.63
N ASP A 287 14.75 -160.93 67.23
CA ASP A 287 14.14 -162.16 67.74
C ASP A 287 14.82 -163.43 67.19
N GLU A 288 15.32 -163.40 65.95
CA GLU A 288 16.14 -164.49 65.39
C GLU A 288 17.48 -164.67 66.11
N ILE A 289 18.11 -163.58 66.57
CA ILE A 289 19.38 -163.62 67.32
C ILE A 289 19.14 -164.20 68.73
N LYS A 290 18.04 -163.83 69.39
CA LYS A 290 17.67 -164.36 70.71
C LYS A 290 17.42 -165.88 70.66
N GLU A 291 16.77 -166.38 69.62
CA GLU A 291 16.55 -167.83 69.44
C GLU A 291 17.86 -168.61 69.23
N LYS A 292 18.79 -168.07 68.42
CA LYS A 292 20.07 -168.72 68.15
C LYS A 292 20.94 -168.84 69.41
N GLN A 293 20.99 -167.80 70.23
CA GLN A 293 21.75 -167.83 71.50
C GLN A 293 21.11 -168.72 72.57
N LEU A 294 19.77 -168.87 72.58
CA LEU A 294 19.07 -169.83 73.44
C LEU A 294 19.36 -171.29 73.05
N ARG A 295 19.55 -171.59 71.76
CA ARG A 295 19.95 -172.93 71.30
C ARG A 295 21.40 -173.27 71.63
N GLU A 296 22.32 -172.30 71.51
CA GLU A 296 23.73 -172.50 71.87
C GLU A 296 23.95 -172.72 73.37
N LEU A 297 23.21 -172.03 74.24
CA LEU A 297 23.26 -172.23 75.69
C LEU A 297 22.72 -173.60 76.15
N LYS A 298 21.79 -174.20 75.40
CA LYS A 298 21.28 -175.57 75.68
C LYS A 298 22.24 -176.68 75.24
N ALA A 299 23.14 -176.41 74.29
CA ALA A 299 24.11 -177.39 73.78
C ALA A 299 25.39 -177.51 74.64
N ALA A 300 25.73 -176.51 75.46
CA ALA A 300 26.99 -176.46 76.21
C ALA A 300 26.99 -177.21 77.57
N GLY A 301 25.91 -177.91 77.93
CA GLY A 301 25.87 -178.88 79.04
C GLY A 301 26.13 -178.40 80.50
N PRO A 302 25.64 -177.24 80.99
CA PRO A 302 25.65 -176.92 82.42
C PRO A 302 24.35 -177.32 83.16
N PRO A 303 24.36 -177.40 84.51
CA PRO A 303 23.24 -177.94 85.32
C PRO A 303 21.93 -177.13 85.23
N GLU A 304 20.80 -177.85 85.14
CA GLU A 304 19.41 -177.42 84.86
C GLU A 304 18.86 -176.23 85.68
N LYS A 305 19.46 -175.94 86.86
CA LYS A 305 19.10 -174.77 87.68
C LYS A 305 19.52 -173.43 87.07
N TYR A 306 20.50 -173.40 86.16
CA TYR A 306 21.00 -172.17 85.55
C TYR A 306 20.29 -171.83 84.22
N CYS A 307 19.87 -172.82 83.44
CA CYS A 307 19.13 -172.62 82.19
C CYS A 307 17.77 -171.92 82.42
N ASN A 308 17.05 -172.32 83.48
CA ASN A 308 15.77 -171.72 83.86
C ASN A 308 15.89 -170.27 84.38
N LYS A 309 17.09 -169.85 84.81
CA LYS A 309 17.34 -168.47 85.29
C LYS A 309 17.64 -167.50 84.15
N VAL A 310 18.13 -168.01 83.01
CA VAL A 310 18.41 -167.22 81.80
C VAL A 310 17.13 -167.05 80.97
N GLU A 311 16.31 -168.10 80.78
CA GLU A 311 15.03 -167.99 80.07
C GLU A 311 14.09 -166.95 80.72
N ARG A 312 14.05 -166.90 82.07
CA ARG A 312 13.26 -165.89 82.81
C ARG A 312 13.78 -164.46 82.67
N ARG A 313 15.05 -164.24 82.34
CA ARG A 313 15.60 -162.88 82.10
C ARG A 313 15.47 -162.47 80.63
N VAL A 314 15.45 -163.42 79.70
CA VAL A 314 15.29 -163.16 78.25
C VAL A 314 13.85 -162.76 77.90
N HIS A 315 12.84 -163.32 78.58
CA HIS A 315 11.43 -162.93 78.40
C HIS A 315 10.98 -161.72 79.24
N ALA A 316 11.86 -161.13 80.06
CA ALA A 316 11.53 -160.04 80.98
C ALA A 316 11.99 -158.64 80.52
N LEU A 317 12.43 -158.47 79.27
CA LEU A 317 12.78 -157.16 78.71
C LEU A 317 11.72 -156.69 77.69
N PRO A 318 10.90 -155.67 78.00
CA PRO A 318 10.04 -155.02 77.04
C PRO A 318 10.85 -154.05 76.16
N ALA A 319 10.64 -154.12 74.84
CA ALA A 319 11.11 -153.09 73.92
C ALA A 319 10.18 -151.87 74.00
N LEU A 320 10.75 -150.74 74.44
CA LEU A 320 10.17 -149.41 74.29
C LEU A 320 10.29 -149.00 72.82
N ALA A 321 9.16 -148.68 72.20
CA ALA A 321 9.10 -147.95 70.94
C ALA A 321 8.49 -146.56 71.25
N HIS A 322 9.12 -145.53 70.71
CA HIS A 322 8.70 -144.13 70.73
C HIS A 322 7.65 -143.86 69.66
#